data_AF-A0A7V6QM96-F1
#
_entry.id   AF-A0A7V6QM96-F1
#
_cell.length_a   1.000
_cell.length_b   1.000
_cell.length_c   1.000
_cell.angle_alpha   90.00
_cell.angle_beta   90.00
_cell.angle_gamma   90.00
#
_symmetry.space_group_name_H-M   'P 1'
#
loop_
_entity.id
_entity.type
_entity.pdbx_description
1 polymer ?
#
loop_
_entity_poly.entity_id
_entity_poly.type
_entity_poly.pdbx_seq_one_letter_code
_entity_poly.pdbx_strand_id
1 'polypeptide(L)' 'MAVPLPKLHMDVSRGDSFMAEKTTEKYDATYNFGNTTVHVVAPPPMSREKLQKRMRAFHNAGWAIIQELQQNEAEQE' A
#
# COMPACT_ATOMS: atom_id res chain seq x y z
N MET A 1 17.42 -9.57 59.73
CA MET A 1 17.78 -8.53 58.75
C MET A 1 17.53 -9.12 57.37
N ALA A 2 16.60 -8.55 56.59
CA ALA A 2 16.25 -9.06 55.27
C ALA A 2 17.13 -8.39 54.20
N VAL A 3 17.82 -9.20 53.39
CA VAL A 3 18.72 -8.72 52.33
C VAL A 3 17.89 -8.42 51.07
N PRO A 4 17.99 -7.22 50.47
CA PRO A 4 17.24 -6.91 49.26
C PRO A 4 17.77 -7.74 48.08
N LEU A 5 16.86 -8.38 47.34
CA LEU A 5 17.19 -9.14 46.14
C LEU A 5 17.68 -8.18 45.02
N PRO A 6 18.70 -8.57 44.25
CA PRO A 6 19.16 -7.77 43.12
C PRO A 6 18.06 -7.66 42.06
N LYS A 7 17.84 -6.45 41.54
CA LYS A 7 16.90 -6.18 40.45
C LYS A 7 17.30 -7.02 39.23
N LEU A 8 16.39 -7.86 38.75
CA LEU A 8 16.53 -8.52 37.45
C LEU A 8 16.75 -7.46 36.38
N HIS A 9 17.83 -7.59 35.62
CA HIS A 9 18.08 -6.77 34.45
C HIS A 9 17.02 -7.14 33.40
N MET A 10 15.98 -6.31 33.27
CA MET A 10 15.01 -6.44 32.20
C MET A 10 15.70 -6.00 30.92
N ASP A 11 15.91 -6.95 30.00
CA ASP A 11 16.35 -6.62 28.66
C ASP A 11 15.23 -5.86 27.95
N VAL A 12 15.33 -4.53 27.97
CA VAL A 12 14.45 -3.68 27.19
C VAL A 12 15.06 -3.63 25.80
N SER A 13 14.58 -4.52 24.91
CA SER A 13 14.90 -4.49 23.49
C SER A 13 14.66 -3.09 22.94
N ARG A 14 15.73 -2.29 22.83
CA ARG A 14 15.72 -0.94 22.26
C ARG A 14 15.49 -1.03 20.76
N GLY A 15 14.25 -1.23 20.35
CA GLY A 15 13.91 -1.26 18.92
C GLY A 15 12.44 -1.50 18.62
N ASP A 16 11.78 -2.42 19.33
CA ASP A 16 10.42 -2.83 18.98
C ASP A 16 9.36 -1.77 19.33
N SER A 17 9.51 -1.09 20.46
CA SER A 17 8.51 -0.12 20.91
C SER A 17 8.42 1.10 20.00
N PHE A 18 9.52 1.49 19.34
CA PHE A 18 9.56 2.64 18.44
C PHE A 18 8.96 2.35 17.05
N MET A 19 8.91 1.07 16.65
CA MET A 19 8.20 0.63 15.44
C MET A 19 6.71 0.41 15.70
N ALA A 20 6.32 0.04 16.93
CA ALA A 20 4.92 -0.17 17.30
C ALA A 20 4.07 1.12 17.28
N GLU A 21 4.68 2.28 17.48
CA GLU A 21 3.96 3.57 17.51
C GLU A 21 3.69 4.11 16.08
N LYS A 22 4.47 3.69 15.09
CA LYS A 22 4.30 4.10 13.68
C LYS A 22 3.36 3.19 12.87
N THR A 23 3.04 2.01 13.41
CA THR A 23 2.20 0.99 12.74
C THR A 23 0.70 1.11 13.08
N THR A 24 0.27 2.15 13.79
CA THR A 24 -1.15 2.46 13.98
C THR A 24 -1.81 3.11 12.75
N GLU A 25 -1.14 3.14 11.59
CA GLU A 25 -1.83 3.33 10.32
C GLU A 25 -2.64 2.06 10.05
N LYS A 26 -3.96 2.13 10.27
CA LYS A 26 -4.88 0.99 10.08
C LYS A 26 -4.78 0.50 8.65
N TYR A 27 -4.09 -0.62 8.45
CA TYR A 27 -4.06 -1.30 7.15
C TYR A 27 -5.48 -1.66 6.72
N ASP A 28 -5.76 -1.50 5.43
CA ASP A 28 -7.06 -1.82 4.83
C ASP A 28 -7.24 -3.34 4.73
N ALA A 29 -6.13 -4.05 4.44
CA ALA A 29 -6.08 -5.50 4.50
C ALA A 29 -4.69 -5.98 4.94
N THR A 30 -4.62 -7.17 5.51
CA THR A 30 -3.35 -7.87 5.79
C THR A 30 -3.46 -9.30 5.28
N TYR A 31 -2.50 -9.73 4.48
CA TYR A 31 -2.43 -11.08 3.90
C TYR A 31 -1.16 -11.79 4.37
N ASN A 32 -1.29 -13.05 4.76
CA ASN A 32 -0.17 -13.87 5.20
C ASN A 32 0.10 -14.98 4.18
N PHE A 33 1.31 -15.00 3.64
CA PHE A 33 1.81 -16.02 2.71
C PHE A 33 3.02 -16.71 3.33
N GLY A 34 2.80 -17.82 4.03
CA GLY A 34 3.86 -18.54 4.75
C GLY A 34 4.54 -17.63 5.77
N ASN A 35 5.80 -17.27 5.52
CA ASN A 35 6.60 -16.36 6.36
C ASN A 35 6.45 -14.88 5.98
N THR A 36 5.70 -14.53 4.93
CA THR A 36 5.57 -13.14 4.46
C THR A 36 4.22 -12.56 4.89
N THR A 37 4.26 -11.38 5.50
CA THR A 37 3.05 -10.59 5.82
C THR A 37 2.99 -9.39 4.87
N VAL A 38 1.90 -9.27 4.13
CA VAL A 38 1.63 -8.16 3.21
C VAL A 38 0.58 -7.27 3.82
N HIS A 39 0.93 -6.02 4.08
CA HIS A 39 0.01 -5.01 4.56
C HIS A 39 -0.44 -4.12 3.40
N VAL A 40 -1.75 -4.06 3.15
CA VAL A 40 -2.35 -3.20 2.13
C VAL A 40 -2.78 -1.90 2.79
N VAL A 41 -2.25 -0.79 2.30
CA VAL A 41 -2.61 0.56 2.73
C VAL A 41 -3.61 1.13 1.75
N ALA A 42 -4.80 1.53 2.23
CA ALA A 42 -5.76 2.21 1.38
C ALA A 42 -5.16 3.54 0.88
N PRO A 43 -5.28 3.86 -0.42
CA PRO A 43 -4.87 5.16 -0.92
C PRO A 43 -5.72 6.26 -0.27
N PRO A 44 -5.20 7.50 -0.16
CA PRO A 44 -5.95 8.62 0.38
C PRO A 44 -7.30 8.81 -0.35
N PRO A 45 -8.39 9.15 0.36
CA PRO A 45 -9.69 9.32 -0.25
C PRO A 45 -9.64 10.44 -1.30
N MET A 46 -9.98 10.08 -2.54
CA MET A 46 -10.01 11.02 -3.66
C MET A 46 -11.45 11.50 -3.91
N SER A 47 -11.61 12.79 -4.23
CA SER A 47 -12.91 13.34 -4.67
C SER A 47 -13.41 12.65 -5.94
N ARG A 48 -14.73 12.46 -6.05
CA ARG A 48 -15.38 11.83 -7.23
C ARG A 48 -15.02 12.50 -8.56
N GLU A 49 -14.88 13.81 -8.58
CA GLU A 49 -14.52 14.58 -9.79
C GLU A 49 -13.11 14.22 -10.31
N LYS A 50 -12.12 14.19 -9.41
CA LYS A 50 -10.74 13.79 -9.74
C LYS A 50 -10.68 12.34 -10.22
N LEU A 51 -11.44 11.44 -9.58
CA LEU A 51 -11.56 10.05 -10.00
C LEU A 51 -12.13 9.96 -11.42
N GLN A 52 -13.24 10.65 -11.70
CA GLN A 52 -13.86 10.66 -13.01
C GLN A 52 -12.95 11.25 -14.09
N LYS A 53 -12.21 12.32 -13.78
CA LYS A 53 -11.21 12.91 -14.69
C LYS A 53 -10.13 11.90 -15.04
N ARG A 54 -9.61 11.17 -14.05
CA ARG A 54 -8.60 10.13 -14.26
C ARG A 54 -9.16 8.96 -15.09
N MET A 55 -10.37 8.50 -14.80
CA MET A 55 -11.04 7.46 -15.59
C MET A 55 -11.22 7.87 -17.04
N ARG A 56 -11.69 9.09 -17.32
CA ARG A 56 -11.83 9.60 -18.68
C ARG A 56 -10.49 9.66 -19.41
N ALA A 57 -9.41 10.04 -18.74
CA ALA A 57 -8.08 10.05 -19.33
C ALA A 57 -7.63 8.65 -19.77
N PHE A 58 -7.85 7.63 -18.93
CA PHE A 58 -7.55 6.25 -19.29
C PHE A 58 -8.40 5.74 -20.46
N HIS A 59 -9.70 6.04 -20.46
CA HIS A 59 -10.57 5.69 -21.58
C HIS A 59 -10.13 6.33 -22.88
N ASN A 60 -9.80 7.64 -22.86
CA ASN A 60 -9.36 8.35 -24.06
C ASN A 60 -8.04 7.78 -24.59
N ALA A 61 -7.08 7.47 -23.70
CA ALA A 61 -5.83 6.85 -24.09
C ALA A 61 -6.05 5.46 -24.71
N GLY A 62 -6.91 4.63 -24.11
CA GLY A 62 -7.26 3.32 -24.65
C GLY A 62 -7.90 3.41 -26.03
N TRP A 63 -8.84 4.34 -26.21
CA TRP A 63 -9.48 4.56 -27.51
C TRP A 63 -8.53 5.09 -28.57
N ALA A 64 -7.62 6.00 -28.20
CA ALA A 64 -6.60 6.50 -29.13
C ALA A 64 -5.72 5.37 -29.65
N ILE A 65 -5.26 4.47 -28.76
CA ILE A 65 -4.47 3.29 -29.15
C ILE A 65 -5.25 2.39 -30.11
N ILE A 66 -6.53 2.12 -29.81
CA ILE A 66 -7.37 1.28 -30.68
C ILE A 66 -7.55 1.93 -32.05
N GLN A 67 -7.80 3.23 -32.11
CA GLN A 67 -7.95 3.97 -33.37
C GLN A 67 -6.66 3.93 -34.20
N GLU A 68 -5.51 4.12 -33.57
CA GLU A 68 -4.20 4.02 -34.23
C GLU A 68 -3.98 2.61 -34.80
N LEU A 69 -4.30 1.56 -34.03
CA LEU A 69 -4.18 0.17 -34.52
C LEU A 69 -5.07 -0.08 -35.74
N GLN A 70 -6.33 0.38 -35.70
CA GLN A 70 -7.26 0.21 -36.82
C GLN A 70 -6.81 0.96 -38.09
N GLN A 71 -6.26 2.17 -37.93
CA GLN A 71 -5.72 2.94 -39.06
C GLN A 71 -4.51 2.24 -39.67
N ASN A 72 -3.59 1.76 -38.85
CA ASN A 72 -2.42 1.03 -39.32
C ASN A 72 -2.77 -0.31 -39.99
N GLU A 73 -3.84 -0.99 -39.56
CA GLU A 73 -4.34 -2.19 -40.23
C GLU A 73 -4.98 -1.88 -41.59
N ALA A 74 -5.77 -0.80 -41.68
CA ALA A 74 -6.43 -0.40 -42.93
C ALA A 74 -5.47 0.13 -44.00
N GLU A 75 -4.30 0.64 -43.62
CA GLU A 75 -3.24 1.08 -44.55
C GLU A 75 -2.40 -0.08 -45.11
N GLN A 76 -2.54 -1.30 -44.58
CA GLN A 76 -1.81 -2.50 -45.03
C GLN A 76 -2.62 -3.42 -45.94
N GLU A 77 -3.91 -3.14 -46.16
CA GLU A 77 -4.76 -3.78 -47.19
C GLU A 77 -4.76 -2.96 -48.51
#